data_AF-A0A962KD31-F1
#
_entry.id   AF-A0A962KD31-F1
#
_cell.length_a   1.000
_cell.length_b   1.000
_cell.length_c   1.000
_cell.angle_alpha   90.00
_cell.angle_beta   90.00
_cell.angle_gamma   90.00
#
_symmetry.space_group_name_H-M   'P 1'
#
loop_
_entity.id
_entity.type
_entity.pdbx_description
1 polymer ?
#
loop_
_entity_poly.entity_id
_entity_poly.type
_entity_poly.pdbx_seq_one_letter_code
_entity_poly.pdbx_strand_id
1 'polypeptide(L)' 'TQITLSQSNDQVTIKEWFTSANNTLDTLQLADGKTLLVNEVQVLVDAMATFAPFVSGAITLSASDYETLKANIIATW' A
#
# COMPACT_ATOMS: atom_id res chain seq x y z
N THR A 1 -4.35 14.01 18.65
CA THR A 1 -5.10 12.74 18.65
C THR A 1 -4.30 11.74 17.84
N GLN A 2 -3.94 10.60 18.42
CA GLN A 2 -3.09 9.59 17.77
C GLN A 2 -3.99 8.68 16.93
N ILE A 3 -3.61 8.41 15.68
CA ILE A 3 -4.32 7.44 14.83
C ILE A 3 -3.50 6.17 14.81
N THR A 4 -4.10 5.07 15.25
CA THR A 4 -3.50 3.73 15.23
C THR A 4 -4.03 2.97 14.03
N LEU A 5 -3.14 2.61 13.10
CA LEU A 5 -3.44 1.70 11.99
C LEU A 5 -3.21 0.26 12.46
N SER A 6 -4.28 -0.53 12.53
CA SER A 6 -4.21 -1.96 12.81
C SER A 6 -4.01 -2.71 11.50
N GLN A 7 -2.99 -3.56 11.42
CA GLN A 7 -2.83 -4.51 10.32
C GLN A 7 -4.04 -5.46 10.31
N SER A 8 -4.75 -5.60 9.18
CA SER A 8 -5.64 -6.75 9.01
C SER A 8 -4.77 -8.00 8.80
N ASN A 9 -5.19 -9.14 9.35
CA ASN A 9 -4.41 -10.38 9.21
C ASN A 9 -4.46 -10.98 7.78
N ASP A 10 -5.23 -10.36 6.88
CA ASP A 10 -5.37 -10.80 5.50
C ASP A 10 -4.14 -10.41 4.70
N GLN A 11 -3.33 -11.40 4.33
CA GLN A 11 -2.15 -11.24 3.51
C GLN A 11 -2.20 -12.18 2.32
N VAL A 12 -1.90 -11.66 1.13
CA VAL A 12 -1.68 -12.44 -0.09
C VAL A 12 -0.30 -12.09 -0.62
N THR A 13 0.50 -13.11 -0.94
CA THR A 13 1.86 -12.95 -1.46
C THR A 13 1.95 -13.54 -2.85
N ILE A 14 2.38 -12.72 -3.81
CA ILE A 14 2.68 -13.18 -5.17
C ILE A 14 4.18 -13.45 -5.23
N LYS A 15 4.54 -14.72 -5.45
CA LYS A 15 5.94 -15.13 -5.49
C LYS A 15 6.61 -14.53 -6.73
N GLU A 16 7.86 -14.12 -6.57
CA GLU A 16 8.71 -13.71 -7.68
C GLU A 16 8.25 -12.44 -8.44
N TRP A 17 7.35 -11.64 -7.85
CA TRP A 17 6.78 -10.43 -8.47
C TRP A 17 7.82 -9.50 -9.12
N PHE A 18 8.95 -9.25 -8.45
CA PHE A 18 10.00 -8.34 -8.94
C PHE A 18 11.09 -9.00 -9.79
N THR A 19 10.95 -10.29 -10.13
CA THR A 19 11.98 -11.02 -10.89
C THR A 19 11.84 -10.86 -12.40
N SER A 20 10.62 -10.70 -12.91
CA SER A 20 10.35 -10.44 -14.32
C SER A 20 8.95 -9.85 -14.50
N ALA A 21 8.74 -9.12 -15.60
CA ALA A 21 7.41 -8.61 -15.97
C ALA A 21 6.39 -9.71 -16.31
N ASN A 22 6.82 -10.95 -16.50
CA ASN A 22 5.93 -12.09 -16.73
C ASN A 22 5.42 -12.71 -15.41
N ASN A 23 6.02 -12.33 -14.28
CA ASN A 23 5.66 -12.82 -12.94
C ASN A 23 4.78 -11.82 -12.19
N THR A 24 4.16 -10.90 -12.91
CA THR A 24 3.20 -9.94 -12.37
C THR A 24 1.78 -10.28 -12.83
N LEU A 25 0.80 -9.67 -12.20
CA LEU A 25 -0.59 -9.69 -12.65
C LEU A 25 -0.83 -8.50 -13.57
N ASP A 26 -1.97 -8.48 -14.28
CA ASP A 26 -2.39 -7.28 -15.02
C ASP A 26 -3.12 -6.28 -14.09
N THR A 27 -3.99 -6.81 -13.23
CA THR A 27 -4.85 -6.03 -12.33
C THR A 27 -5.07 -6.76 -11.02
N LEU A 28 -5.26 -6.00 -9.93
CA LEU A 28 -5.72 -6.48 -8.64
C LEU A 28 -7.02 -5.76 -8.29
N GLN A 29 -8.12 -6.50 -8.24
CA GLN A 29 -9.43 -5.95 -7.89
C GLN A 29 -9.83 -6.37 -6.48
N LEU A 30 -10.28 -5.40 -5.69
CA LEU A 30 -10.81 -5.61 -4.35
C LEU A 30 -12.31 -5.87 -4.40
N ALA A 31 -12.85 -6.45 -3.31
CA ALA A 31 -14.27 -6.78 -3.20
C ALA A 31 -15.20 -5.56 -3.29
N ASP A 32 -14.70 -4.35 -3.04
CA ASP A 32 -15.43 -3.09 -3.17
C ASP A 32 -15.40 -2.49 -4.59
N GLY A 33 -14.80 -3.21 -5.56
CA GLY A 33 -14.71 -2.82 -6.96
C GLY A 33 -13.51 -1.93 -7.30
N LYS A 34 -12.71 -1.49 -6.32
CA LYS A 34 -11.47 -0.76 -6.60
C LYS A 34 -10.45 -1.68 -7.28
N THR A 35 -9.74 -1.15 -8.25
CA THR A 35 -8.77 -1.90 -9.06
C THR A 35 -7.43 -1.19 -9.04
N LEU A 36 -6.35 -1.94 -8.82
CA LEU A 36 -4.97 -1.50 -8.91
C LEU A 36 -4.35 -2.12 -10.16
N LEU A 37 -3.87 -1.30 -11.09
CA LEU A 37 -3.20 -1.78 -12.29
C LEU A 37 -1.73 -2.12 -11.98
N VAL A 38 -1.15 -3.06 -12.72
CA VAL A 38 0.24 -3.49 -12.51
C VAL A 38 1.26 -2.35 -12.60
N ASN A 39 1.04 -1.39 -13.49
CA ASN A 39 1.90 -0.24 -13.67
C ASN A 39 1.81 0.77 -12.51
N GLU A 40 0.77 0.70 -11.69
CA GLU A 40 0.56 1.54 -10.51
C GLU A 40 1.14 0.91 -9.24
N VAL A 41 1.44 -0.39 -9.27
CA VAL A 41 2.01 -1.11 -8.12
C VAL A 41 3.35 -0.51 -7.69
N GLN A 42 4.22 -0.13 -8.63
CA GLN A 42 5.50 0.48 -8.28
C GLN A 42 5.30 1.86 -7.63
N VAL A 43 4.36 2.66 -8.15
CA VAL A 43 4.03 3.98 -7.57
C VAL A 43 3.54 3.83 -6.14
N LEU A 44 2.70 2.81 -5.89
CA LEU A 44 2.23 2.51 -4.54
C LEU A 44 3.37 2.07 -3.61
N VAL A 45 4.25 1.19 -4.07
CA VAL A 45 5.41 0.72 -3.30
C VAL A 45 6.34 1.88 -2.95
N ASP A 46 6.63 2.75 -3.92
CA ASP A 46 7.49 3.92 -3.71
C ASP A 46 6.85 4.92 -2.74
N ALA A 47 5.55 5.21 -2.90
CA ALA A 47 4.80 6.04 -1.97
C ALA A 47 4.86 5.46 -0.55
N MET A 48 4.60 4.17 -0.38
CA MET A 48 4.68 3.49 0.93
C MET A 48 6.10 3.49 1.52
N ALA A 49 7.14 3.38 0.69
CA ALA A 49 8.53 3.40 1.13
C ALA A 49 8.95 4.74 1.76
N THR A 50 8.32 5.86 1.36
CA THR A 50 8.59 7.19 1.95
C THR A 50 8.18 7.32 3.42
N PHE A 51 7.38 6.38 3.95
CA PHE A 51 6.86 6.43 5.32
C PHE A 51 7.65 5.56 6.33
N ALA A 52 8.81 5.00 5.96
CA ALA A 52 9.69 4.25 6.87
C ALA A 52 10.54 5.19 7.75
N PRO A 53 10.88 4.86 9.02
CA PRO A 53 11.15 3.51 9.52
C PRO A 53 10.05 2.88 10.39
N PHE A 54 9.77 1.60 10.10
CA PHE A 54 8.89 0.70 10.86
C PHE A 54 9.61 0.20 12.13
N VAL A 55 9.54 0.94 13.23
CA VAL A 55 9.94 0.39 14.53
C VAL A 55 8.75 -0.36 15.12
N SER A 56 8.87 -1.69 15.26
CA SER A 56 7.99 -2.55 16.08
C SER A 56 6.54 -2.81 15.61
N GLY A 57 6.22 -2.75 14.31
CA GLY A 57 4.93 -3.24 13.80
C GLY A 57 3.71 -2.37 14.14
N ALA A 58 3.94 -1.16 14.66
CA ALA A 58 2.91 -0.15 14.85
C ALA A 58 3.35 1.14 14.13
N ILE A 59 2.55 1.60 13.18
CA ILE A 59 2.71 2.93 12.59
C ILE A 59 1.92 3.89 13.47
N THR A 60 2.62 4.76 14.20
CA THR A 60 1.99 5.93 14.81
C THR A 60 2.03 7.06 13.78
N LEU A 61 0.91 7.33 13.14
CA LEU A 61 0.76 8.50 12.28
C LEU A 61 0.20 9.66 13.10
N SER A 62 0.75 10.85 12.89
CA SER A 62 0.04 12.07 13.25
C SER A 62 -1.21 12.20 12.38
N ALA A 63 -2.23 12.93 12.84
CA ALA A 63 -3.45 13.13 12.05
C ALA A 63 -3.16 13.77 10.67
N SER A 64 -2.18 14.68 10.58
CA SER A 64 -1.75 15.29 9.32
C SER A 64 -1.06 14.29 8.38
N ASP A 65 -0.26 13.37 8.91
CA ASP A 65 0.41 12.35 8.09
C ASP A 65 -0.61 11.31 7.60
N TYR A 66 -1.62 10.99 8.41
CA TYR A 66 -2.73 10.14 7.99
C TYR A 66 -3.58 10.78 6.89
N GLU A 67 -3.94 12.05 7.01
CA GLU A 67 -4.69 12.74 5.95
C GLU A 67 -3.87 12.85 4.66
N THR A 68 -2.55 13.03 4.76
CA THR A 68 -1.62 12.98 3.62
C THR A 68 -1.51 11.57 3.03
N LEU A 69 -1.48 10.53 3.86
CA LEU A 69 -1.50 9.12 3.44
C LEU A 69 -2.80 8.79 2.70
N LYS A 70 -3.93 9.18 3.29
CA LYS A 70 -5.25 9.02 2.68
C LYS A 70 -5.29 9.77 1.36
N ALA A 71 -4.83 11.01 1.30
CA ALA A 71 -4.81 11.79 0.08
C ALA A 71 -3.88 11.19 -0.99
N ASN A 72 -2.69 10.68 -0.63
CA ASN A 72 -1.74 10.13 -1.61
C ASN A 72 -2.12 8.73 -2.08
N ILE A 73 -2.59 7.87 -1.17
CA ILE A 73 -3.15 6.57 -1.56
C ILE A 73 -4.42 6.83 -2.36
N ILE A 74 -5.40 7.60 -1.89
CA ILE A 74 -6.64 7.88 -2.66
C ILE A 74 -6.37 8.63 -3.97
N ALA A 75 -5.41 9.54 -4.07
CA ALA A 75 -5.12 10.26 -5.32
C ALA A 75 -4.39 9.39 -6.35
N THR A 76 -3.86 8.24 -5.95
CA THR A 76 -3.27 7.25 -6.85
C THR A 76 -4.32 6.22 -7.31
N TRP A 77 -5.59 6.33 -6.87
CA TRP A 77 -6.67 5.34 -7.06
C TRP A 77 -7.91 5.99 -7.69
#